data_AF-A0A7C1FY15-F1
#
_entry.id   AF-A0A7C1FY15-F1
#
_cell.length_a   1.000
_cell.length_b   1.000
_cell.length_c   1.000
_cell.angle_alpha   90.00
_cell.angle_beta   90.00
_cell.angle_gamma   90.00
#
_symmetry.space_group_name_H-M   'P 1'
#
loop_
_entity.id
_entity.type
_entity.pdbx_description
1 polymer ?
#
loop_
_entity_poly.entity_id
_entity_poly.type
_entity_poly.pdbx_seq_one_letter_code
_entity_poly.pdbx_strand_id
1 'polypeptide(L)'
;MQTGMSMKEMAAALARRPEAARRTMLGDRMQMFYEKPEAERVIAMRMMIEGIYSLSDDDMYKIVATRTALLAELPEEKRRALMMAHMQAIQAFPEEQRMKEMKMVQEAVAGLPQAQKQVMMRALQGMMSGDMAMSGGMATARDRAMAGGRPAAPVETQAEGQGRRWITFALGLWAVLAAFIFDYGAGGGALGQAIGGIVAALFPLLNTAYWLTALAGVWLIIAPFIFGVGGVAQIVGILTGIAIAWLAGTRATRRS
;
A
#
# COMPACT_ATOMS: atom_id res chain seq x y z
N MET A 1 -18.12 -3.44 -25.28
CA MET A 1 -17.20 -3.24 -24.14
C MET A 1 -15.90 -2.71 -24.70
N GLN A 2 -15.46 -1.50 -24.31
CA GLN A 2 -14.16 -0.99 -24.74
C GLN A 2 -13.08 -1.71 -23.92
N THR A 3 -12.27 -2.53 -24.58
CA THR A 3 -11.07 -3.12 -23.98
C THR A 3 -10.12 -1.96 -23.65
N GLY A 4 -9.95 -1.65 -22.36
CA GLY A 4 -8.98 -0.65 -21.94
C GLY A 4 -7.58 -1.06 -22.38
N MET A 5 -6.79 -0.09 -22.86
CA MET A 5 -5.38 -0.35 -23.21
C MET A 5 -4.63 -0.86 -21.98
N SER A 6 -3.93 -1.97 -22.14
CA SER A 6 -3.02 -2.50 -21.13
C SER A 6 -1.88 -1.51 -20.85
N MET A 7 -1.25 -1.63 -19.66
CA MET A 7 -0.09 -0.81 -19.31
C MET A 7 1.07 -0.97 -20.30
N LYS A 8 1.25 -2.18 -20.84
CA LYS A 8 2.21 -2.49 -21.90
C LYS A 8 1.93 -1.70 -23.18
N GLU A 9 0.69 -1.69 -23.64
CA GLU A 9 0.30 -0.96 -24.85
C GLU A 9 0.45 0.55 -24.67
N MET A 10 0.15 1.08 -23.48
CA MET A 10 0.38 2.49 -23.17
C MET A 10 1.87 2.85 -23.17
N ALA A 11 2.73 2.02 -22.57
CA ALA A 11 4.17 2.23 -22.57
C ALA A 11 4.76 2.17 -23.99
N ALA A 12 4.31 1.20 -24.81
CA ALA A 12 4.73 1.08 -26.20
C ALA A 12 4.26 2.26 -27.05
N ALA A 13 3.00 2.71 -26.85
CA ALA A 13 2.47 3.88 -27.54
C ALA A 13 3.28 5.14 -27.20
N LEU A 14 3.68 5.30 -25.93
CA LEU A 14 4.51 6.41 -25.47
C LEU A 14 5.92 6.37 -26.08
N ALA A 15 6.56 5.20 -26.16
CA ALA A 15 7.89 5.04 -26.73
C ALA A 15 7.92 5.41 -28.23
N ARG A 16 6.84 5.13 -28.96
CA ARG A 16 6.67 5.46 -30.38
C ARG A 16 6.36 6.93 -30.65
N ARG A 17 6.03 7.73 -29.64
CA ARG A 17 5.79 9.17 -29.83
C ARG A 17 7.07 9.90 -30.23
N PRO A 18 6.96 10.97 -31.04
CA PRO A 18 8.05 11.92 -31.23
C PRO A 18 8.56 12.46 -29.90
N GLU A 19 9.85 12.77 -29.81
CA GLU A 19 10.51 13.14 -28.55
C GLU A 19 9.81 14.29 -27.83
N ALA A 20 9.40 15.34 -28.55
CA ALA A 20 8.70 16.48 -27.96
C ALA A 20 7.38 16.06 -27.25
N ALA A 21 6.57 15.23 -27.91
CA ALA A 21 5.32 14.75 -27.31
C ALA A 21 5.58 13.79 -26.14
N ARG A 22 6.59 12.92 -26.26
CA ARG A 22 7.00 12.01 -25.19
C ARG A 22 7.47 12.80 -23.96
N ARG A 23 8.24 13.87 -24.14
CA ARG A 23 8.69 14.78 -23.08
C ARG A 23 7.52 15.42 -22.35
N THR A 24 6.53 15.95 -23.06
CA THR A 24 5.32 16.51 -22.44
C THR A 24 4.60 15.47 -21.59
N MET A 25 4.30 14.30 -22.16
CA MET A 25 3.56 13.25 -21.45
C MET A 25 4.30 12.70 -20.23
N LEU A 26 5.61 12.47 -20.35
CA LEU A 26 6.43 12.01 -19.23
C LEU A 26 6.60 13.12 -18.18
N GLY A 27 6.72 14.38 -18.58
CA GLY A 27 6.77 15.53 -17.67
C GLY A 27 5.52 15.62 -16.82
N ASP A 28 4.34 15.56 -17.45
CA ASP A 28 3.05 15.57 -16.76
C ASP A 28 2.93 14.38 -15.78
N ARG A 29 3.38 13.19 -16.20
CA ARG A 29 3.36 12.00 -15.35
C ARG A 29 4.31 12.11 -14.16
N MET A 30 5.49 12.69 -14.35
CA MET A 30 6.45 12.94 -13.26
C MET A 30 5.91 13.95 -12.25
N GLN A 31 5.25 15.01 -12.72
CA GLN A 31 4.55 15.95 -11.84
C GLN A 31 3.46 15.25 -11.04
N MET A 32 2.63 14.44 -11.69
CA MET A 32 1.60 13.63 -11.01
C MET A 32 2.21 12.68 -9.97
N PHE A 33 3.36 12.06 -10.24
CA PHE A 33 4.03 11.21 -9.25
C PHE A 33 4.56 12.01 -8.07
N TYR A 34 5.11 13.20 -8.31
CA TYR A 34 5.61 14.04 -7.23
C TYR A 34 4.50 14.46 -6.26
N GLU A 35 3.31 14.78 -6.78
CA GLU A 35 2.13 15.16 -5.99
C GLU A 35 1.56 14.02 -5.12
N LYS A 36 1.90 12.76 -5.43
CA LYS A 36 1.46 11.61 -4.63
C LYS A 36 2.18 11.54 -3.28
N PRO A 37 1.49 11.06 -2.22
CA PRO A 37 2.17 10.60 -1.01
C PRO A 37 3.26 9.59 -1.35
N GLU A 38 4.35 9.56 -0.57
CA GLU A 38 5.55 8.77 -0.88
C GLU A 38 5.24 7.28 -1.13
N ALA A 39 4.45 6.65 -0.25
CA ALA A 39 4.06 5.25 -0.42
C ALA A 39 3.29 5.00 -1.73
N GLU A 40 2.34 5.88 -2.07
CA GLU A 40 1.59 5.79 -3.32
C GLU A 40 2.45 6.09 -4.55
N ARG A 41 3.43 6.99 -4.42
CA ARG A 41 4.38 7.33 -5.48
C ARG A 41 5.20 6.11 -5.89
N VAL A 42 5.74 5.37 -4.92
CA VAL A 42 6.52 4.15 -5.18
C VAL A 42 5.66 3.11 -5.90
N ILE A 43 4.43 2.88 -5.43
CA ILE A 43 3.49 1.94 -6.07
C ILE A 43 3.18 2.37 -7.51
N ALA A 44 2.89 3.65 -7.71
CA ALA A 44 2.55 4.20 -9.03
C ALA A 44 3.72 4.14 -10.02
N MET A 45 4.94 4.40 -9.54
CA MET A 45 6.17 4.26 -10.34
C MET A 45 6.45 2.79 -10.68
N ARG A 46 6.26 1.87 -9.73
CA ARG A 46 6.45 0.43 -9.96
C ARG A 46 5.59 -0.07 -11.12
N MET A 47 4.31 0.29 -11.15
CA MET A 47 3.41 -0.08 -12.26
C MET A 47 3.88 0.48 -13.61
N MET A 48 4.47 1.69 -13.62
CA MET A 48 5.03 2.26 -14.85
C MET A 48 6.29 1.52 -15.30
N ILE A 49 7.19 1.21 -14.38
CA ILE A 49 8.43 0.46 -14.65
C ILE A 49 8.11 -0.93 -15.19
N GLU A 50 7.11 -1.61 -14.62
CA GLU A 50 6.62 -2.90 -15.12
C GLU A 50 6.17 -2.83 -16.58
N GLY A 51 5.41 -1.78 -16.94
CA GLY A 51 5.05 -1.51 -18.33
C GLY A 51 6.27 -1.28 -19.23
N ILE A 52 7.27 -0.54 -18.75
CA ILE A 52 8.51 -0.24 -19.47
C ILE A 52 9.37 -1.50 -19.69
N TYR A 53 9.48 -2.39 -18.70
CA TYR A 53 10.24 -3.64 -18.80
C TYR A 53 9.63 -4.64 -19.79
N SER A 54 8.38 -4.44 -20.19
CA SER A 54 7.74 -5.27 -21.21
C SER A 54 8.02 -4.82 -22.66
N LEU A 55 8.79 -3.74 -22.83
CA LEU A 55 9.18 -3.18 -24.13
C LEU A 55 10.48 -3.81 -24.67
N SER A 56 10.78 -3.57 -25.95
CA SER A 56 12.11 -3.83 -26.49
C SER A 56 13.15 -2.89 -25.88
N ASP A 57 14.43 -3.26 -25.94
CA ASP A 57 15.53 -2.48 -25.37
C ASP A 57 15.59 -1.06 -25.96
N ASP A 58 15.35 -0.91 -27.27
CA ASP A 58 15.33 0.40 -27.94
C ASP A 58 14.19 1.30 -27.45
N ASP A 59 12.99 0.72 -27.28
CA ASP A 59 11.82 1.47 -26.82
C ASP A 59 11.91 1.78 -25.32
N MET A 60 12.46 0.86 -24.52
CA MET A 60 12.79 1.09 -23.12
C MET A 60 13.82 2.22 -22.99
N TYR A 61 14.90 2.18 -23.77
CA TYR A 61 15.95 3.20 -23.76
C TYR A 61 15.39 4.59 -24.09
N LYS A 62 14.51 4.70 -25.10
CA LYS A 62 13.80 5.94 -25.43
C LYS A 62 13.05 6.54 -24.23
N ILE A 63 12.33 5.72 -23.46
CA ILE A 63 11.62 6.20 -22.26
C ILE A 63 12.61 6.61 -21.17
N VAL A 64 13.63 5.79 -20.90
CA VAL A 64 14.64 6.04 -19.86
C VAL A 64 15.43 7.31 -20.17
N ALA A 65 15.85 7.51 -21.41
CA ALA A 65 16.59 8.70 -21.85
C ALA A 65 15.76 9.98 -21.66
N THR A 66 14.51 9.98 -22.13
CA THR A 66 13.61 11.13 -21.95
C THR A 66 13.34 11.42 -20.47
N ARG A 67 13.05 10.40 -19.65
CA ARG A 67 12.84 10.55 -18.20
C ARG A 67 14.08 11.11 -17.49
N THR A 68 15.27 10.64 -17.88
CA THR A 68 16.55 11.09 -17.32
C THR A 68 16.83 12.56 -17.65
N ALA A 69 16.56 12.99 -18.88
CA ALA A 69 16.66 14.39 -19.26
C ALA A 69 15.68 15.28 -18.49
N LEU A 70 14.42 14.85 -18.35
CA LEU A 70 13.41 15.58 -17.55
C LEU A 70 13.81 15.69 -16.08
N LEU A 71 14.30 14.61 -15.46
CA LEU A 71 14.83 14.66 -14.09
C LEU A 71 15.95 15.69 -13.95
N ALA A 72 16.80 15.83 -14.97
CA ALA A 72 17.91 16.77 -14.94
C ALA A 72 17.47 18.25 -14.91
N GLU A 73 16.26 18.53 -15.40
CA GLU A 73 15.66 19.87 -15.50
C GLU A 73 14.81 20.25 -14.28
N LEU A 74 14.41 19.28 -13.45
CA LEU A 74 13.57 19.52 -12.28
C LEU A 74 14.34 20.22 -11.13
N PRO A 75 13.65 21.01 -10.28
CA PRO A 75 14.21 21.47 -9.02
C PRO A 75 14.77 20.31 -8.19
N GLU A 76 15.85 20.55 -7.44
CA GLU A 76 16.58 19.51 -6.69
C GLU A 76 15.66 18.70 -5.77
N GLU A 77 14.75 19.38 -5.05
CA GLU A 77 13.79 18.73 -4.15
C GLU A 77 12.89 17.72 -4.89
N LYS A 78 12.25 18.15 -5.99
CA LYS A 78 11.39 17.29 -6.81
C LYS A 78 12.17 16.12 -7.41
N ARG A 79 13.35 16.43 -7.96
CA ARG A 79 14.26 15.45 -8.56
C ARG A 79 14.63 14.37 -7.56
N ARG A 80 15.10 14.76 -6.37
CA ARG A 80 15.46 13.84 -5.29
C ARG A 80 14.28 12.97 -4.88
N ALA A 81 13.11 13.58 -4.66
CA ALA A 81 11.90 12.87 -4.28
C ALA A 81 11.46 11.80 -5.30
N LEU A 82 11.58 12.10 -6.59
CA LEU A 82 11.26 11.17 -7.68
C LEU A 82 12.36 10.09 -7.84
N MET A 83 13.63 10.45 -7.74
CA MET A 83 14.75 9.50 -7.85
C MET A 83 14.75 8.47 -6.71
N MET A 84 14.48 8.89 -5.47
CA MET A 84 14.38 7.97 -4.34
C MET A 84 13.21 7.00 -4.50
N ALA A 85 12.03 7.49 -4.89
CA ALA A 85 10.87 6.64 -5.13
C ALA A 85 11.11 5.67 -6.30
N HIS A 86 11.80 6.12 -7.36
CA HIS A 86 12.21 5.27 -8.46
C HIS A 86 13.16 4.16 -8.00
N MET A 87 14.18 4.50 -7.19
CA MET A 87 15.12 3.53 -6.63
C MET A 87 14.41 2.47 -5.77
N GLN A 88 13.50 2.89 -4.89
CA GLN A 88 12.68 1.98 -4.09
C GLN A 88 11.78 1.10 -4.97
N ALA A 89 11.20 1.66 -6.03
CA ALA A 89 10.36 0.91 -6.95
C ALA A 89 11.16 -0.16 -7.71
N ILE A 90 12.37 0.15 -8.20
CA ILE A 90 13.19 -0.83 -8.93
C ILE A 90 13.72 -1.96 -8.04
N GLN A 91 13.89 -1.73 -6.72
CA GLN A 91 14.36 -2.76 -5.78
C GLN A 91 13.42 -3.98 -5.71
N ALA A 92 12.13 -3.81 -6.05
CA ALA A 92 11.16 -4.89 -6.08
C ALA A 92 11.31 -5.84 -7.29
N PHE A 93 12.16 -5.50 -8.27
CA PHE A 93 12.36 -6.28 -9.49
C PHE A 93 13.61 -7.18 -9.40
N PRO A 94 13.69 -8.25 -10.21
CA PRO A 94 14.87 -9.10 -10.32
C PRO A 94 16.16 -8.31 -10.62
N GLU A 95 17.29 -8.79 -10.11
CA GLU A 95 18.57 -8.10 -10.23
C GLU A 95 18.98 -7.79 -11.66
N GLU A 96 18.77 -8.72 -12.58
CA GLU A 96 19.05 -8.54 -14.01
C GLU A 96 18.32 -7.30 -14.59
N GLN A 97 17.05 -7.12 -14.26
CA GLN A 97 16.27 -5.98 -14.72
C GLN A 97 16.76 -4.67 -14.09
N ARG A 98 17.09 -4.69 -12.80
CA ARG A 98 17.67 -3.52 -12.11
C ARG A 98 18.99 -3.09 -12.74
N MET A 99 19.87 -4.05 -13.02
CA MET A 99 21.17 -3.78 -13.64
C MET A 99 21.00 -3.26 -15.07
N LYS A 100 20.04 -3.81 -15.83
CA LYS A 100 19.67 -3.32 -17.15
C LYS A 100 19.18 -1.86 -17.11
N GLU A 101 18.24 -1.53 -16.22
CA GLU A 101 17.77 -0.14 -16.08
C GLU A 101 18.90 0.79 -15.63
N MET A 102 19.75 0.35 -14.70
CA MET A 102 20.91 1.14 -14.24
C MET A 102 21.88 1.45 -15.38
N LYS A 103 22.20 0.46 -16.23
CA LYS A 103 23.04 0.64 -17.41
C LYS A 103 22.43 1.66 -18.38
N MET A 104 21.14 1.54 -18.68
CA MET A 104 20.43 2.48 -19.55
C MET A 104 20.40 3.90 -18.97
N VAL A 105 20.23 4.04 -17.65
CA VAL A 105 20.31 5.34 -16.97
C VAL A 105 21.70 5.94 -17.08
N GLN A 106 22.76 5.14 -16.90
CA GLN A 106 24.15 5.62 -17.06
C GLN A 106 24.42 6.10 -18.49
N GLU A 107 24.01 5.32 -19.48
CA GLU A 107 24.12 5.69 -20.90
C GLU A 107 23.33 6.96 -21.21
N ALA A 108 22.09 7.07 -20.70
CA ALA A 108 21.27 8.27 -20.85
C ALA A 108 21.93 9.52 -20.22
N VAL A 109 22.48 9.39 -18.99
CA VAL A 109 23.23 10.48 -18.32
C VAL A 109 24.46 10.87 -19.12
N ALA A 110 25.17 9.90 -19.72
CA ALA A 110 26.35 10.18 -20.54
C ALA A 110 26.02 11.02 -21.79
N GLY A 111 24.81 10.85 -22.35
CA GLY A 111 24.30 11.61 -23.50
C GLY A 111 23.67 12.97 -23.18
N LEU A 112 23.57 13.38 -21.91
CA LEU A 112 23.02 14.69 -21.54
C LEU A 112 24.00 15.84 -21.85
N PRO A 113 23.48 17.08 -22.06
CA PRO A 113 24.29 18.29 -22.05
C PRO A 113 25.14 18.39 -20.77
N GLN A 114 26.36 18.94 -20.88
CA GLN A 114 27.34 18.93 -19.78
C GLN A 114 26.80 19.49 -18.46
N ALA A 115 26.02 20.58 -18.50
CA ALA A 115 25.40 21.16 -17.31
C ALA A 115 24.42 20.17 -16.65
N GLN A 116 23.52 19.56 -17.42
CA GLN A 116 22.54 18.58 -16.93
C GLN A 116 23.22 17.31 -16.41
N LYS A 117 24.26 16.84 -17.11
CA LYS A 117 25.08 15.69 -16.70
C LYS A 117 25.69 15.90 -15.31
N GLN A 118 26.26 17.07 -15.04
CA GLN A 118 26.81 17.39 -13.72
C GLN A 118 25.75 17.32 -12.61
N VAL A 119 24.54 17.85 -12.87
CA VAL A 119 23.48 17.80 -11.85
C VAL A 119 23.03 16.36 -11.60
N MET A 120 22.88 15.53 -12.64
CA MET A 120 22.53 14.12 -12.48
C MET A 120 23.61 13.32 -11.77
N MET A 121 24.90 13.53 -12.10
CA MET A 121 26.01 12.87 -11.44
C MET A 121 26.06 13.21 -9.94
N ARG A 122 25.87 14.48 -9.57
CA ARG A 122 25.78 14.89 -8.17
C ARG A 122 24.62 14.20 -7.44
N ALA A 123 23.45 14.16 -8.06
CA ALA A 123 22.27 13.50 -7.49
C ALA A 123 22.48 11.99 -7.29
N LEU A 124 23.09 11.32 -8.28
CA LEU A 124 23.44 9.89 -8.19
C LEU A 124 24.48 9.62 -7.09
N GLN A 125 25.52 10.45 -7.00
CA GLN A 125 26.56 10.34 -5.98
C GLN A 125 25.97 10.47 -4.57
N GLY A 126 25.07 11.44 -4.35
CA GLY A 126 24.39 11.60 -3.05
C GLY A 126 23.54 10.38 -2.67
N MET A 127 22.91 9.70 -3.64
CA MET A 127 22.18 8.46 -3.36
C MET A 127 23.10 7.31 -2.95
N MET A 128 24.29 7.21 -3.57
CA MET A 128 25.25 6.14 -3.28
C MET A 128 26.00 6.35 -1.96
N SER A 129 26.24 7.59 -1.53
CA SER A 129 26.94 7.87 -0.27
C SER A 129 26.13 7.54 0.98
N GLY A 130 24.85 7.17 0.85
CA GLY A 130 23.98 6.86 1.99
C GLY A 130 23.51 8.08 2.77
N ASP A 131 24.06 9.28 2.50
CA ASP A 131 23.65 10.54 3.13
C ASP A 131 22.15 10.83 2.97
N MET A 132 21.54 10.30 1.90
CA MET A 132 20.14 10.55 1.61
C MET A 132 19.16 9.65 2.36
N ALA A 133 19.59 8.50 2.91
CA ALA A 133 18.72 7.58 3.63
C ALA A 133 18.27 8.11 5.01
N MET A 134 19.04 9.03 5.62
CA MET A 134 18.78 9.53 6.97
C MET A 134 18.09 10.90 7.02
N SER A 135 18.12 11.68 5.93
CA SER A 135 17.67 13.09 5.93
C SER A 135 16.17 13.28 5.62
N GLY A 136 15.51 12.32 4.95
CA GLY A 136 14.11 12.47 4.49
C GLY A 136 13.04 12.35 5.59
N GLY A 137 13.33 11.62 6.67
CA GLY A 137 12.37 11.36 7.75
C GLY A 137 12.14 12.54 8.69
N MET A 138 13.11 13.45 8.85
CA MET A 138 12.98 14.61 9.75
C MET A 138 12.53 15.89 9.06
N ALA A 139 12.93 16.12 7.80
CA ALA A 139 12.65 17.39 7.11
C ALA A 139 11.16 17.57 6.78
N THR A 140 10.48 16.50 6.35
CA THR A 140 9.05 16.58 5.96
C THR A 140 8.10 16.81 7.13
N ALA A 141 8.47 16.38 8.35
CA ALA A 141 7.68 16.65 9.56
C ALA A 141 7.83 18.10 10.02
N ARG A 142 9.05 18.64 9.95
CA ARG A 142 9.36 20.01 10.36
C ARG A 142 8.86 21.05 9.37
N ASP A 143 9.02 20.83 8.07
CA ASP A 143 8.54 21.76 7.03
C ASP A 143 7.00 21.75 6.92
N ARG A 144 6.33 20.61 7.17
CA ARG A 144 4.86 20.59 7.32
C ARG A 144 4.37 21.31 8.56
N ALA A 145 5.11 21.25 9.67
CA ALA A 145 4.76 21.97 10.88
C ALA A 145 4.87 23.50 10.70
N MET A 146 5.80 23.96 9.87
CA MET A 146 6.01 25.39 9.58
C MET A 146 5.08 25.95 8.50
N ALA A 147 4.54 25.10 7.61
CA ALA A 147 3.67 25.52 6.50
C ALA A 147 2.20 25.79 6.90
N GLY A 148 1.84 25.77 8.18
CA GLY A 148 0.49 26.11 8.66
C GLY A 148 -0.65 25.19 8.16
N GLY A 149 -0.30 24.12 7.44
CA GLY A 149 -1.25 23.11 7.00
C GLY A 149 -1.67 22.28 8.20
N ARG A 150 -2.95 22.40 8.58
CA ARG A 150 -3.62 21.53 9.54
C ARG A 150 -3.13 20.09 9.31
N PRO A 151 -2.53 19.43 10.30
CA PRO A 151 -1.91 18.12 10.09
C PRO A 151 -2.98 17.19 9.53
N ALA A 152 -2.78 16.72 8.29
CA ALA A 152 -3.57 15.62 7.77
C ALA A 152 -3.41 14.50 8.79
N ALA A 153 -4.54 13.99 9.30
CA ALA A 153 -4.57 12.91 10.27
C ALA A 153 -3.56 11.83 9.85
N PRO A 154 -2.79 11.27 10.80
CA PRO A 154 -1.79 10.26 10.49
C PRO A 154 -2.44 9.22 9.57
N VAL A 155 -1.90 9.09 8.36
CA VAL A 155 -2.35 8.08 7.41
C VAL A 155 -2.00 6.75 8.06
N GLU A 156 -2.99 6.17 8.73
CA GLU A 156 -2.91 4.83 9.30
C GLU A 156 -2.44 3.93 8.15
N THR A 157 -1.21 3.42 8.27
CA THR A 157 -0.55 2.64 7.23
C THR A 157 -1.45 1.47 6.90
N GLN A 158 -1.99 1.45 5.68
CA GLN A 158 -2.96 0.46 5.21
C GLN A 158 -2.46 -0.99 5.34
N ALA A 159 -1.13 -1.17 5.49
CA ALA A 159 -0.47 -2.42 5.80
C ALA A 159 -0.76 -2.97 7.21
N GLU A 160 -0.89 -2.13 8.26
CA GLU A 160 -1.31 -2.59 9.60
C GLU A 160 -2.79 -3.01 9.61
N GLY A 161 -3.61 -2.34 8.81
CA GLY A 161 -5.03 -2.66 8.68
C GLY A 161 -5.28 -4.04 8.05
N GLN A 162 -4.45 -4.46 7.10
CA GLN A 162 -4.62 -5.73 6.39
C GLN A 162 -4.32 -6.95 7.26
N GLY A 163 -3.23 -6.93 8.03
CA GLY A 163 -2.88 -8.04 8.94
C GLY A 163 -3.91 -8.24 10.05
N ARG A 164 -4.41 -7.13 10.64
CA ARG A 164 -5.42 -7.17 11.72
C ARG A 164 -6.80 -7.63 11.25
N ARG A 165 -7.18 -7.31 10.00
CA ARG A 165 -8.42 -7.80 9.37
C ARG A 165 -8.44 -9.31 9.21
N TRP A 166 -7.29 -9.90 8.84
CA TRP A 166 -7.18 -11.35 8.68
C TRP A 166 -7.33 -12.09 10.01
N ILE A 167 -6.78 -11.54 11.10
CA ILE A 167 -6.94 -12.11 12.46
C ILE A 167 -8.42 -12.14 12.88
N THR A 168 -9.17 -11.06 12.63
CA THR A 168 -10.61 -11.02 12.98
C THR A 168 -11.42 -12.01 12.14
N PHE A 169 -11.08 -12.14 10.86
CA PHE A 169 -11.71 -13.12 9.97
C PHE A 169 -11.40 -14.57 10.40
N ALA A 170 -10.14 -14.87 10.73
CA ALA A 170 -9.72 -16.19 11.19
C ALA A 170 -10.41 -16.59 12.50
N LEU A 171 -10.59 -15.65 13.44
CA LEU A 171 -11.33 -15.88 14.68
C LEU A 171 -12.82 -16.12 14.43
N GLY A 172 -13.45 -15.35 13.52
CA GLY A 172 -14.85 -15.57 13.13
C GLY A 172 -15.05 -16.94 12.46
N LEU A 173 -14.16 -17.30 11.54
CA LEU A 173 -14.19 -18.60 10.87
C LEU A 173 -13.95 -19.76 11.84
N TRP A 174 -13.01 -19.61 12.79
CA TRP A 174 -12.77 -20.58 13.85
C TRP A 174 -14.01 -20.78 14.72
N ALA A 175 -14.72 -19.72 15.09
CA ALA A 175 -15.94 -19.82 15.89
C ALA A 175 -17.05 -20.62 15.17
N VAL A 176 -17.16 -20.49 13.84
CA VAL A 176 -18.07 -21.32 13.03
C VAL A 176 -17.62 -22.78 13.05
N LEU A 177 -16.34 -23.06 12.78
CA LEU A 177 -15.81 -24.42 12.72
C LEU A 177 -15.86 -25.14 14.08
N ALA A 178 -15.60 -24.42 15.18
CA ALA A 178 -15.62 -24.98 16.53
C ALA A 178 -16.98 -25.58 16.89
N ALA A 179 -18.09 -25.00 16.42
CA ALA A 179 -19.44 -25.55 16.65
C ALA A 179 -19.63 -26.96 16.07
N PHE A 180 -18.91 -27.28 14.97
CA PHE A 180 -18.98 -28.58 14.30
C PHE A 180 -17.89 -29.55 14.80
N ILE A 181 -16.69 -29.06 15.14
CA ILE A 181 -15.57 -29.89 15.61
C ILE A 181 -15.87 -30.49 16.99
N PHE A 182 -16.50 -29.72 17.88
CA PHE A 182 -16.76 -30.15 19.26
C PHE A 182 -18.14 -30.81 19.44
N ASP A 183 -18.79 -31.21 18.34
CA ASP A 183 -20.07 -31.92 18.34
C ASP A 183 -21.16 -31.25 19.21
N TYR A 184 -21.24 -29.92 19.14
CA TYR A 184 -22.36 -29.17 19.71
C TYR A 184 -23.66 -29.34 18.88
N GLY A 185 -23.61 -30.15 17.82
CA GLY A 185 -24.65 -30.33 16.79
C GLY A 185 -25.87 -31.15 17.21
N ALA A 186 -25.83 -31.89 18.33
CA ALA A 186 -26.94 -32.75 18.74
C ALA A 186 -28.09 -32.01 19.48
N GLY A 187 -27.90 -30.73 19.83
CA GLY A 187 -28.92 -29.92 20.53
C GLY A 187 -29.32 -28.66 19.77
N GLY A 188 -30.54 -28.18 19.98
CA GLY A 188 -31.13 -27.00 19.31
C GLY A 188 -30.34 -25.68 19.41
N GLY A 189 -29.27 -25.63 20.20
CA GLY A 189 -28.33 -24.51 20.29
C GLY A 189 -27.32 -24.40 19.12
N ALA A 190 -27.14 -25.46 18.32
CA ALA A 190 -26.17 -25.49 17.21
C ALA A 190 -26.44 -24.42 16.15
N LEU A 191 -27.73 -24.20 15.83
CA LEU A 191 -28.13 -23.23 14.83
C LEU A 191 -27.85 -21.78 15.29
N GLY A 192 -28.05 -21.50 16.58
CA GLY A 192 -27.77 -20.19 17.17
C GLY A 192 -26.27 -19.85 17.17
N GLN A 193 -25.42 -20.83 17.47
CA GLN A 193 -23.96 -20.64 17.44
C GLN A 193 -23.43 -20.50 16.00
N ALA A 194 -23.95 -21.28 15.05
CA ALA A 194 -23.58 -21.15 13.64
C ALA A 194 -23.93 -19.77 13.09
N ILE A 195 -25.14 -19.26 13.38
CA ILE A 195 -25.56 -17.91 12.97
C ILE A 195 -24.68 -16.85 13.63
N GLY A 196 -24.38 -16.97 14.93
CA GLY A 196 -23.49 -16.05 15.64
C GLY A 196 -22.08 -15.99 15.05
N GLY A 197 -21.51 -17.15 14.69
CA GLY A 197 -20.19 -17.24 14.04
C GLY A 197 -20.18 -16.65 12.63
N ILE A 198 -21.21 -16.92 11.82
CA ILE A 198 -21.35 -16.36 10.46
C ILE A 198 -21.47 -14.84 10.53
N VAL A 199 -22.30 -14.32 11.45
CA VAL A 199 -22.42 -12.88 11.65
C VAL A 199 -21.08 -12.29 12.06
N ALA A 200 -20.36 -12.88 13.04
CA ALA A 200 -19.04 -12.41 13.45
C ALA A 200 -17.97 -12.48 12.35
N ALA A 201 -18.03 -13.47 11.44
CA ALA A 201 -17.08 -13.62 10.34
C ALA A 201 -17.34 -12.65 9.17
N LEU A 202 -18.62 -12.37 8.88
CA LEU A 202 -19.02 -11.48 7.79
C LEU A 202 -18.98 -10.00 8.20
N PHE A 203 -19.16 -9.70 9.50
CA PHE A 203 -19.26 -8.32 9.96
C PHE A 203 -18.01 -7.45 9.72
N PRO A 204 -16.77 -7.95 9.90
CA PRO A 204 -15.55 -7.20 9.58
C PRO A 204 -15.44 -6.78 8.11
N LEU A 205 -16.12 -7.49 7.21
CA LEU A 205 -16.15 -7.18 5.78
C LEU A 205 -17.08 -5.99 5.45
N LEU A 206 -18.07 -5.70 6.32
CA LEU A 206 -19.09 -4.67 6.07
C LEU A 206 -18.70 -3.25 6.55
N ASN A 207 -17.54 -3.10 7.23
CA ASN A 207 -16.81 -1.85 7.49
C ASN A 207 -17.58 -0.64 8.11
N THR A 208 -18.82 -0.77 8.58
CA THR A 208 -19.67 0.42 8.85
C THR A 208 -20.13 0.65 10.30
N ALA A 209 -19.92 -0.25 11.26
CA ALA A 209 -20.41 -0.02 12.63
C ALA A 209 -19.66 -0.80 13.73
N TYR A 210 -18.61 -0.24 14.31
CA TYR A 210 -17.87 -0.84 15.43
C TYR A 210 -18.74 -1.10 16.68
N TRP A 211 -19.80 -0.31 16.87
CA TRP A 211 -20.77 -0.50 17.96
C TRP A 211 -21.54 -1.84 17.83
N LEU A 212 -21.81 -2.29 16.60
CA LEU A 212 -22.45 -3.59 16.37
C LEU A 212 -21.51 -4.77 16.68
N THR A 213 -20.21 -4.61 16.41
CA THR A 213 -19.21 -5.61 16.83
C THR A 213 -19.11 -5.70 18.36
N ALA A 214 -19.18 -4.56 19.05
CA ALA A 214 -19.22 -4.55 20.51
C ALA A 214 -20.47 -5.25 21.06
N LEU A 215 -21.65 -4.97 20.47
CA LEU A 215 -22.91 -5.65 20.84
C LEU A 215 -22.85 -7.16 20.61
N ALA A 216 -22.24 -7.62 19.50
CA ALA A 216 -22.05 -9.05 19.25
C ALA A 216 -21.14 -9.70 20.30
N GLY A 217 -20.06 -9.02 20.72
CA GLY A 217 -19.21 -9.48 21.82
C GLY A 217 -19.95 -9.58 23.15
N VAL A 218 -20.74 -8.56 23.49
CA VAL A 218 -21.59 -8.56 24.70
C VAL A 218 -22.65 -9.66 24.65
N TRP A 219 -23.26 -9.89 23.49
CA TRP A 219 -24.22 -10.98 23.30
C TRP A 219 -23.61 -12.36 23.56
N LEU A 220 -22.38 -12.61 23.10
CA LEU A 220 -21.68 -13.88 23.36
C LEU A 220 -21.39 -14.12 24.85
N ILE A 221 -21.27 -13.06 25.64
CA ILE A 221 -21.13 -13.18 27.10
C ILE A 221 -22.47 -13.56 27.75
N ILE A 222 -23.57 -12.98 27.29
CA ILE A 222 -24.91 -13.15 27.90
C ILE A 222 -25.61 -14.43 27.43
N ALA A 223 -25.44 -14.81 26.15
CA ALA A 223 -26.16 -15.91 25.52
C ALA A 223 -26.06 -17.26 26.28
N PRO A 224 -24.89 -17.68 26.79
CA PRO A 224 -24.80 -18.93 27.54
C PRO A 224 -25.72 -18.98 28.77
N PHE A 225 -25.97 -17.85 29.43
CA PHE A 225 -26.85 -17.77 30.59
C PHE A 225 -28.33 -17.85 30.19
N ILE A 226 -28.71 -17.26 29.05
CA ILE A 226 -30.08 -17.32 28.51
C ILE A 226 -30.43 -18.74 28.07
N PHE A 227 -29.48 -19.42 27.42
CA PHE A 227 -29.69 -20.75 26.85
C PHE A 227 -29.31 -21.90 27.78
N GLY A 228 -28.87 -21.61 29.02
CA GLY A 228 -28.47 -22.64 29.98
C GLY A 228 -27.25 -23.46 29.54
N VAL A 229 -26.37 -22.88 28.72
CA VAL A 229 -25.14 -23.54 28.27
C VAL A 229 -24.12 -23.49 29.41
N GLY A 230 -23.71 -24.68 29.89
CA GLY A 230 -22.72 -24.84 30.95
C GLY A 230 -21.38 -25.40 30.48
N GLY A 231 -20.44 -25.54 31.42
CA GLY A 231 -19.17 -26.22 31.19
C GLY A 231 -18.17 -25.43 30.34
N VAL A 232 -17.31 -26.16 29.61
CA VAL A 232 -16.22 -25.56 28.82
C VAL A 232 -16.75 -24.63 27.71
N ALA A 233 -17.91 -24.97 27.12
CA ALA A 233 -18.55 -24.16 26.09
C ALA A 233 -18.92 -22.75 26.58
N GLN A 234 -19.44 -22.66 27.80
CA GLN A 234 -19.78 -21.39 28.44
C GLN A 234 -18.54 -20.51 28.61
N ILE A 235 -17.45 -21.10 29.11
CA ILE A 235 -16.19 -20.38 29.36
C ILE A 235 -15.60 -19.88 28.03
N VAL A 236 -15.56 -20.72 27.00
CA VAL A 236 -15.04 -20.34 25.67
C VAL A 236 -15.88 -19.23 25.04
N GLY A 237 -17.22 -19.31 25.13
CA GLY A 237 -18.12 -18.26 24.64
C GLY A 237 -17.90 -16.91 25.33
N ILE A 238 -17.78 -16.92 26.67
CA ILE A 238 -17.53 -15.72 27.47
C ILE A 238 -16.18 -15.09 27.10
N LEU A 239 -15.10 -15.88 27.06
CA LEU A 239 -13.76 -15.38 26.72
C LEU A 239 -13.73 -14.79 25.30
N THR A 240 -14.38 -15.45 24.35
CA THR A 240 -14.49 -14.96 22.96
C THR A 240 -15.27 -13.65 22.91
N GLY A 241 -16.39 -13.55 23.62
CA GLY A 241 -17.18 -12.32 23.72
C GLY A 241 -16.41 -11.15 24.31
N ILE A 242 -15.65 -11.38 25.39
CA ILE A 242 -14.77 -10.38 26.01
C ILE A 242 -13.71 -9.88 25.02
N ALA A 243 -13.03 -10.79 24.31
CA ALA A 243 -12.01 -10.44 23.34
C ALA A 243 -12.56 -9.56 22.20
N ILE A 244 -13.74 -9.91 21.68
CA ILE A 244 -14.42 -9.14 20.62
C ILE A 244 -14.83 -7.75 21.13
N ALA A 245 -15.44 -7.68 22.31
CA ALA A 245 -15.87 -6.41 22.91
C ALA A 245 -14.67 -5.47 23.18
N TRP A 246 -13.57 -6.02 23.70
CA TRP A 246 -12.33 -5.26 23.95
C TRP A 246 -11.69 -4.75 22.65
N LEU A 247 -11.60 -5.59 21.61
CA LEU A 247 -11.11 -5.19 20.30
C LEU A 247 -11.99 -4.10 19.65
N ALA A 248 -13.31 -4.14 19.87
CA ALA A 248 -14.20 -3.08 19.41
C ALA A 248 -14.01 -1.77 20.19
N GLY A 249 -13.85 -1.85 21.52
CA GLY A 249 -13.64 -0.69 22.40
C GLY A 249 -12.34 0.07 22.09
N THR A 250 -11.24 -0.65 21.86
CA THR A 250 -9.94 -0.02 21.49
C THR A 250 -9.97 0.69 20.13
N ARG A 251 -10.92 0.37 19.25
CA ARG A 251 -11.14 1.11 17.99
C ARG A 251 -11.95 2.38 18.20
N ALA A 252 -12.90 2.37 19.13
CA ALA A 252 -13.73 3.54 19.43
C ALA A 252 -12.88 4.69 20.03
N THR A 253 -11.96 4.37 20.94
CA THR A 253 -11.09 5.36 21.61
C THR A 253 -10.02 5.96 20.70
N ARG A 254 -9.68 5.32 19.56
CA ARG A 254 -8.75 5.89 18.57
C ARG A 254 -9.41 6.89 17.62
N ARG A 255 -10.74 6.95 17.58
CA ARG A 255 -11.51 7.84 16.68
C ARG A 255 -12.11 9.06 17.38
N SER A 256 -12.19 9.05 18.72
CA SER A 256 -12.59 10.18 19.57
C SER A 256 -11.39 11.05 19.91
#